data_AF-A0A1W9WB45-F1
#
_entry.id   AF-A0A1W9WB45-F1
#
_cell.length_a   1.000
_cell.length_b   1.000
_cell.length_c   1.000
_cell.angle_alpha   90.00
_cell.angle_beta   90.00
_cell.angle_gamma   90.00
#
_symmetry.space_group_name_H-M   'P 1'
#
loop_
_entity.id
_entity.type
_entity.pdbx_description
1 polymer ?
#
loop_
_entity_poly.entity_id
_entity_poly.type
_entity_poly.pdbx_seq_one_letter_code
_entity_poly.pdbx_strand_id
1 'polypeptide(L)'
;MDVTSSVVQKVVRRLIHGQDYRVEVITVLDSQFLEYAVDFFKKVIEAKLQNQQVTMDWYKKELLDPNLPSNDIAIHAGLNKKTISNMYNSTRKEIIVDASEKHYNELYELINRIVEDGSELDITLTIKFRGVSVDLNMNESLIVINTLAVKRSAFRGGNYSKIGKRVEVPLMTALCKLFQVPSKHYTLQQKPKSRREVDFYLLGHDLEKKYRGEVKLMGKGNPESADAVIARDSDIFVADKLSDLNKEQLTDLGVEWVELRAVNGYRRFFTILQRLDIPCHDFTGMLNTELDTIFESS
;
A
#
# COMPACT_ATOMS: atom_id res chain seq x y z
N MET A 1 -9.63 -9.44 3.27
CA MET A 1 -8.91 -9.06 4.51
C MET A 1 -8.36 -7.63 4.45
N ASP A 2 -8.53 -6.79 5.47
CA ASP A 2 -7.81 -5.50 5.61
C ASP A 2 -6.41 -5.70 6.24
N VAL A 3 -5.53 -4.69 6.20
CA VAL A 3 -4.20 -4.74 6.84
C VAL A 3 -4.35 -4.87 8.35
N THR A 4 -4.18 -6.07 8.90
CA THR A 4 -4.35 -6.31 10.34
C THR A 4 -3.19 -5.77 11.16
N SER A 5 -3.43 -5.52 12.46
CA SER A 5 -2.36 -5.17 13.41
C SER A 5 -1.25 -6.21 13.45
N SER A 6 -1.58 -7.49 13.26
CA SER A 6 -0.59 -8.58 13.19
C SER A 6 0.35 -8.47 11.99
N VAL A 7 -0.12 -8.00 10.83
CA VAL A 7 0.75 -7.72 9.67
C VAL A 7 1.69 -6.56 9.99
N VAL A 8 1.18 -5.50 10.62
CA VAL A 8 1.99 -4.32 10.99
C VAL A 8 3.09 -4.72 11.97
N GLN A 9 2.79 -5.53 12.99
CA GLN A 9 3.79 -6.05 13.94
C GLN A 9 4.87 -6.89 13.24
N LYS A 10 4.49 -7.75 12.29
CA LYS A 10 5.46 -8.52 11.48
C LYS A 10 6.37 -7.61 10.66
N VAL A 11 5.83 -6.56 10.06
CA VAL A 11 6.61 -5.56 9.31
C VAL A 11 7.59 -4.83 10.24
N VAL A 12 7.12 -4.31 11.38
CA VAL A 12 7.98 -3.64 12.38
C VAL A 12 9.10 -4.59 12.85
N ARG A 13 8.77 -5.85 13.17
CA ARG A 13 9.76 -6.86 13.56
C ARG A 13 10.83 -7.02 12.50
N ARG A 14 10.45 -7.21 11.24
CA ARG A 14 11.41 -7.34 10.14
C ARG A 14 12.29 -6.10 10.01
N LEU A 15 11.71 -4.91 10.09
CA LEU A 15 12.45 -3.66 9.99
C LEU A 15 13.49 -3.53 11.11
N ILE A 16 13.12 -3.77 12.37
CA ILE A 16 14.06 -3.67 13.51
C ILE A 16 15.17 -4.73 13.41
N HIS A 17 14.87 -5.91 12.87
CA HIS A 17 15.87 -6.95 12.56
C HIS A 17 16.73 -6.66 11.32
N GLY A 18 16.50 -5.55 10.62
CA GLY A 18 17.18 -5.22 9.38
C GLY A 18 16.85 -6.14 8.20
N GLN A 19 15.67 -6.77 8.24
CA GLN A 19 15.18 -7.70 7.23
C GLN A 19 14.23 -7.01 6.24
N ASP A 20 14.07 -7.62 5.06
CA ASP A 20 13.14 -7.11 4.05
C ASP A 20 11.68 -7.38 4.44
N TYR A 21 10.92 -6.31 4.67
CA TYR A 21 9.50 -6.39 5.04
C TYR A 21 8.55 -6.69 3.87
N ARG A 22 9.03 -6.58 2.62
CA ARG A 22 8.17 -6.69 1.42
C ARG A 22 7.51 -8.05 1.28
N VAL A 23 8.10 -9.10 1.84
CA VAL A 23 7.49 -10.44 1.88
C VAL A 23 6.14 -10.44 2.61
N GLU A 24 6.00 -9.65 3.68
CA GLU A 24 4.73 -9.52 4.40
C GLU A 24 3.70 -8.77 3.57
N VAL A 25 4.13 -7.71 2.86
CA VAL A 25 3.26 -6.95 1.95
C VAL A 25 2.76 -7.82 0.80
N ILE A 26 3.65 -8.61 0.19
CA ILE A 26 3.30 -9.52 -0.91
C ILE A 26 2.30 -10.57 -0.44
N THR A 27 2.50 -11.15 0.74
CA THR A 27 1.57 -12.15 1.30
C THR A 27 0.16 -11.61 1.46
N VAL A 28 0.01 -10.39 2.00
CA VAL A 28 -1.30 -9.72 2.13
C VAL A 28 -1.93 -9.44 0.76
N LEU A 29 -1.12 -8.98 -0.18
CA LEU A 29 -1.55 -8.66 -1.54
C LEU A 29 -2.03 -9.93 -2.27
N ASP A 30 -1.31 -11.04 -2.15
CA ASP A 30 -1.69 -12.34 -2.72
C ASP A 30 -3.00 -12.84 -2.15
N SER A 31 -3.14 -12.83 -0.81
CA SER A 31 -4.38 -13.24 -0.16
C SER A 31 -5.58 -12.40 -0.60
N GLN A 32 -5.46 -11.07 -0.60
CA GLN A 32 -6.54 -10.16 -1.01
C GLN A 32 -6.92 -10.34 -2.48
N PHE A 33 -5.92 -10.55 -3.35
CA PHE A 33 -6.16 -10.73 -4.77
C PHE A 33 -6.88 -12.06 -5.05
N LEU A 34 -6.44 -13.16 -4.42
CA LEU A 34 -7.08 -14.47 -4.61
C LEU A 34 -8.50 -14.49 -4.06
N GLU A 35 -8.73 -13.87 -2.90
CA GLU A 35 -10.08 -13.69 -2.32
C GLU A 35 -10.97 -12.90 -3.30
N TYR A 36 -10.48 -11.78 -3.83
CA TYR A 36 -11.21 -11.00 -4.83
C TYR A 36 -11.48 -11.80 -6.12
N ALA A 37 -10.49 -12.55 -6.62
CA ALA A 37 -10.64 -13.31 -7.86
C ALA A 37 -11.78 -14.34 -7.74
N VAL A 38 -11.82 -15.07 -6.62
CA VAL A 38 -12.90 -16.03 -6.32
C VAL A 38 -14.26 -15.33 -6.29
N ASP A 39 -14.38 -14.20 -5.61
CA ASP A 39 -15.65 -13.47 -5.52
C ASP A 39 -16.06 -12.83 -6.84
N PHE A 40 -15.09 -12.34 -7.63
CA PHE A 40 -15.33 -11.81 -8.96
C PHE A 40 -15.84 -12.89 -9.92
N PHE A 41 -15.25 -14.08 -9.91
CA PHE A 41 -15.74 -15.20 -10.73
C PHE A 41 -17.16 -15.63 -10.36
N LYS A 42 -17.54 -15.61 -9.07
CA LYS A 42 -18.94 -15.84 -8.67
C LYS A 42 -19.88 -14.81 -9.30
N LYS A 43 -19.50 -13.52 -9.28
CA LYS A 43 -20.29 -12.45 -9.92
C LYS A 43 -20.41 -12.65 -11.43
N VAL A 44 -19.35 -13.08 -12.10
CA VAL A 44 -19.36 -13.39 -13.54
C VAL A 44 -20.33 -14.53 -13.85
N ILE A 45 -20.32 -15.61 -13.06
CA ILE A 45 -21.27 -16.72 -13.21
C ILE A 45 -22.72 -16.22 -13.04
N GLU A 46 -23.00 -15.49 -11.96
CA GLU A 46 -24.33 -14.97 -11.67
C GLU A 46 -24.84 -14.05 -12.80
N ALA A 47 -24.00 -13.11 -13.25
CA ALA A 47 -24.32 -12.17 -14.32
C ALA A 47 -24.61 -12.88 -15.65
N LYS A 48 -23.80 -13.89 -16.01
CA LYS A 48 -23.96 -14.65 -17.25
C LYS A 48 -25.20 -15.56 -17.23
N LEU A 49 -25.52 -16.18 -16.10
CA LEU A 49 -26.73 -17.01 -15.97
C LEU A 49 -28.02 -16.18 -16.03
N GLN A 50 -28.00 -14.95 -15.52
CA GLN A 50 -29.16 -14.04 -15.54
C GLN A 50 -29.46 -13.48 -16.94
N ASN A 51 -28.48 -13.47 -17.85
CA ASN A 51 -28.62 -12.91 -19.19
C ASN A 51 -28.60 -14.02 -20.25
N GLN A 52 -29.74 -14.71 -20.40
CA GLN A 52 -29.94 -15.88 -21.26
C GLN A 52 -29.86 -15.62 -22.79
N GLN A 53 -29.64 -14.39 -23.26
CA GLN A 53 -29.61 -14.05 -24.69
C GLN A 53 -28.27 -13.46 -25.16
N VAL A 54 -27.80 -14.00 -26.27
CA VAL A 54 -26.44 -13.90 -26.87
C VAL A 54 -26.09 -12.52 -27.46
N THR A 55 -26.99 -11.52 -27.40
CA THR A 55 -26.85 -10.29 -28.20
C THR A 55 -26.63 -8.99 -27.42
N MET A 56 -26.82 -8.98 -26.10
CA MET A 56 -26.41 -7.83 -25.28
C MET A 56 -25.11 -8.16 -24.56
N ASP A 57 -24.22 -7.18 -24.55
CA ASP A 57 -23.03 -7.17 -23.72
C ASP A 57 -23.44 -7.20 -22.23
N TRP A 58 -23.73 -8.42 -21.76
CA TRP A 58 -24.16 -8.69 -20.39
C TRP A 58 -23.10 -8.22 -19.40
N TYR A 59 -21.82 -8.22 -19.80
CA TYR A 59 -20.73 -7.75 -18.98
C TYR A 59 -20.89 -6.26 -18.71
N LYS A 60 -21.08 -5.47 -19.76
CA LYS A 60 -21.35 -4.04 -19.64
C LYS A 60 -22.61 -3.77 -18.80
N LYS A 61 -23.70 -4.47 -19.09
CA LYS A 61 -24.98 -4.28 -18.38
C LYS A 61 -24.85 -4.57 -16.88
N GLU A 62 -24.26 -5.70 -16.50
CA GLU A 62 -24.26 -6.18 -15.12
C GLU A 62 -23.07 -5.67 -14.31
N LEU A 63 -21.89 -5.53 -14.92
CA LEU A 63 -20.65 -5.18 -14.22
C LEU A 63 -20.25 -3.71 -14.35
N LEU A 64 -20.88 -2.96 -15.26
CA LEU A 64 -20.73 -1.50 -15.38
C LEU A 64 -22.03 -0.72 -15.05
N ASP A 65 -23.01 -1.37 -14.40
CA ASP A 65 -24.24 -0.70 -13.95
C ASP A 65 -23.88 0.55 -13.09
N PRO A 66 -24.36 1.76 -13.44
CA PRO A 66 -24.14 2.99 -12.67
C PRO A 66 -24.55 2.93 -11.19
N ASN A 67 -25.41 1.99 -10.81
CA ASN A 67 -25.81 1.76 -9.42
C ASN A 67 -24.71 1.09 -8.59
N LEU A 68 -23.74 0.43 -9.22
CA LEU A 68 -22.61 -0.17 -8.53
C LEU A 68 -21.68 0.89 -7.89
N PRO A 69 -20.83 0.47 -6.93
CA PRO A 69 -19.76 1.31 -6.42
C PRO A 69 -18.83 1.77 -7.56
N SER A 70 -18.56 3.07 -7.66
CA SER A 70 -17.76 3.64 -8.76
C SER A 70 -16.35 3.05 -8.89
N ASN A 71 -15.78 2.59 -7.78
CA ASN A 71 -14.50 1.89 -7.82
C ASN A 71 -14.59 0.53 -8.50
N ASP A 72 -15.68 -0.20 -8.31
CA ASP A 72 -15.89 -1.50 -8.94
C ASP A 72 -16.14 -1.33 -10.43
N ILE A 73 -16.96 -0.34 -10.82
CA ILE A 73 -17.19 0.03 -12.23
C ILE A 73 -15.86 0.35 -12.93
N ALA A 74 -15.00 1.18 -12.32
CA ALA A 74 -13.69 1.50 -12.90
C ALA A 74 -12.85 0.24 -13.12
N ILE A 75 -12.75 -0.63 -12.10
CA ILE A 75 -11.96 -1.87 -12.21
C ILE A 75 -12.53 -2.80 -13.26
N HIS A 76 -13.85 -3.01 -13.29
CA HIS A 76 -14.51 -3.88 -14.26
C HIS A 76 -14.36 -3.37 -15.69
N ALA A 77 -14.27 -2.04 -15.89
CA ALA A 77 -13.96 -1.43 -17.18
C ALA A 77 -12.48 -1.52 -17.57
N GLY A 78 -11.62 -2.11 -16.74
CA GLY A 78 -10.19 -2.18 -17.00
C GLY A 78 -9.42 -0.90 -16.62
N LEU A 79 -9.93 -0.10 -15.70
CA LEU A 79 -9.27 1.12 -15.21
C LEU A 79 -9.09 1.13 -13.69
N ASN A 80 -8.04 1.81 -13.25
CA ASN A 80 -7.88 2.19 -11.85
C ASN A 80 -8.53 3.56 -11.62
N LYS A 81 -9.32 3.72 -10.56
CA LYS A 81 -9.91 5.01 -10.15
C LYS A 81 -8.87 6.13 -10.05
N LYS A 82 -7.62 5.82 -9.64
CA LYS A 82 -6.52 6.80 -9.61
C LYS A 82 -6.13 7.29 -11.00
N THR A 83 -6.15 6.42 -12.00
CA THR A 83 -5.89 6.78 -13.40
C THR A 83 -6.93 7.77 -13.90
N ILE A 84 -8.22 7.48 -13.67
CA ILE A 84 -9.33 8.39 -14.02
C ILE A 84 -9.15 9.73 -13.29
N SER A 85 -8.87 9.70 -11.99
CA SER A 85 -8.64 10.92 -11.21
C SER A 85 -7.52 11.78 -11.77
N ASN A 86 -6.44 11.18 -12.28
CA ASN A 86 -5.32 11.92 -12.87
C ASN A 86 -5.67 12.48 -14.26
N MET A 87 -6.42 11.73 -15.06
CA MET A 87 -6.82 12.17 -16.42
C MET A 87 -7.84 13.30 -16.38
N TYR A 88 -8.81 13.23 -15.46
CA TYR A 88 -9.96 14.14 -15.41
C TYR A 88 -9.89 15.14 -14.25
N ASN A 89 -8.84 15.09 -13.42
CA ASN A 89 -8.68 15.89 -12.20
C ASN A 89 -9.92 15.84 -11.27
N SER A 90 -10.61 14.70 -11.23
CA SER A 90 -11.87 14.55 -10.50
C SER A 90 -12.12 13.11 -10.08
N THR A 91 -12.78 12.94 -8.93
CA THR A 91 -13.22 11.65 -8.39
C THR A 91 -14.74 11.55 -8.25
N ARG A 92 -15.49 12.45 -8.90
CA ARG A 92 -16.96 12.43 -8.89
C ARG A 92 -17.48 11.15 -9.54
N LYS A 93 -18.57 10.59 -9.00
CA LYS A 93 -19.09 9.28 -9.44
C LYS A 93 -19.46 9.30 -10.92
N GLU A 94 -20.09 10.37 -11.37
CA GLU A 94 -20.58 10.53 -12.75
C GLU A 94 -19.42 10.52 -13.75
N ILE A 95 -18.33 11.23 -13.43
CA ILE A 95 -17.11 11.26 -14.25
C ILE A 95 -16.44 9.89 -14.29
N ILE A 96 -16.43 9.17 -13.17
CA ILE A 96 -15.86 7.82 -13.13
C ILE A 96 -16.67 6.87 -13.99
N VAL A 97 -18.01 6.90 -13.90
CA VAL A 97 -18.89 6.04 -14.69
C VAL A 97 -18.71 6.32 -16.18
N ASP A 98 -18.77 7.59 -16.59
CA ASP A 98 -18.60 8.00 -17.99
C ASP A 98 -17.23 7.59 -18.57
N ALA A 99 -16.14 7.88 -17.84
CA ALA A 99 -14.80 7.50 -18.26
C ALA A 99 -14.61 5.97 -18.33
N SER A 100 -15.25 5.23 -17.42
CA SER A 100 -15.20 3.76 -17.39
C SER A 100 -15.95 3.16 -18.58
N GLU A 101 -17.15 3.67 -18.86
CA GLU A 101 -17.93 3.21 -20.00
C GLU A 101 -17.22 3.46 -21.32
N LYS A 102 -16.67 4.67 -21.50
CA LYS A 102 -15.91 5.02 -22.70
C LYS A 102 -14.71 4.09 -22.90
N HIS A 103 -13.90 3.92 -21.86
CA HIS A 103 -12.73 3.05 -21.92
C HIS A 103 -13.10 1.58 -22.18
N TYR A 104 -14.17 1.09 -21.57
CA TYR A 104 -14.64 -0.27 -21.79
C TYR A 104 -14.98 -0.51 -23.27
N ASN A 105 -15.70 0.41 -23.91
CA ASN A 105 -16.02 0.29 -25.34
C ASN A 105 -14.73 0.27 -26.18
N GLU A 106 -13.76 1.16 -25.90
CA GLU A 106 -12.47 1.19 -26.60
C GLU A 106 -11.66 -0.10 -26.42
N LEU A 107 -11.68 -0.67 -25.20
CA LEU A 107 -11.05 -1.96 -24.90
C LEU A 107 -11.72 -3.11 -25.63
N TYR A 108 -13.05 -3.15 -25.65
CA TYR A 108 -13.83 -4.17 -26.35
C TYR A 108 -13.50 -4.18 -27.85
N GLU A 109 -13.49 -3.01 -28.49
CA GLU A 109 -13.12 -2.87 -29.91
C GLU A 109 -11.66 -3.23 -30.19
N LEU A 110 -10.74 -2.95 -29.25
CA LEU A 110 -9.37 -3.40 -29.36
C LEU A 110 -9.27 -4.94 -29.30
N ILE A 111 -9.98 -5.57 -28.37
CA ILE A 111 -10.01 -7.03 -28.22
C ILE A 111 -10.60 -7.67 -29.48
N ASN A 112 -11.74 -7.18 -29.99
CA ASN A 112 -12.35 -7.68 -31.22
C ASN A 112 -11.37 -7.67 -32.39
N ARG A 113 -10.69 -6.55 -32.60
CA ARG A 113 -9.68 -6.44 -33.67
C ARG A 113 -8.54 -7.43 -33.49
N ILE A 114 -8.04 -7.62 -32.27
CA ILE A 114 -6.97 -8.61 -32.01
C ILE A 114 -7.45 -10.03 -32.33
N VAL A 115 -8.69 -10.36 -31.97
CA VAL A 115 -9.29 -11.68 -32.22
C VAL A 115 -9.58 -11.90 -33.71
N GLU A 116 -9.97 -10.86 -34.45
CA GLU A 116 -10.22 -10.90 -35.90
C GLU A 116 -8.91 -10.92 -36.73
N ASP A 117 -7.90 -10.13 -36.34
CA ASP A 117 -6.66 -9.93 -37.10
C ASP A 117 -5.62 -11.05 -36.90
N GLY A 118 -5.74 -11.87 -35.85
CA GLY A 118 -4.78 -12.93 -35.62
C GLY A 118 -5.13 -13.89 -34.50
N SER A 119 -5.50 -15.13 -34.87
CA SER A 119 -4.80 -16.36 -34.45
C SER A 119 -5.63 -17.63 -34.71
N GLU A 120 -4.96 -18.76 -34.89
CA GLU A 120 -5.54 -20.11 -34.68
C GLU A 120 -5.78 -20.40 -33.17
N LEU A 121 -5.54 -19.43 -32.29
CA LEU A 121 -5.59 -19.60 -30.84
C LEU A 121 -6.99 -19.27 -30.33
N ASP A 122 -7.69 -20.31 -29.87
CA ASP A 122 -8.96 -20.18 -29.15
C ASP A 122 -8.70 -20.23 -27.63
N ILE A 123 -9.24 -19.26 -26.88
CA ILE A 123 -9.20 -19.25 -25.41
C ILE A 123 -10.64 -19.34 -24.91
N THR A 124 -10.93 -20.43 -24.21
CA THR A 124 -12.18 -20.60 -23.47
C THR A 124 -11.89 -20.65 -21.97
N LEU A 125 -12.49 -19.75 -21.20
CA LEU A 125 -12.45 -19.81 -19.74
C LEU A 125 -13.74 -20.42 -19.21
N THR A 126 -13.65 -21.66 -18.73
CA THR A 126 -14.76 -22.36 -18.07
C THR A 126 -14.70 -22.13 -16.56
N ILE A 127 -15.77 -21.57 -15.99
CA ILE A 127 -15.89 -21.33 -14.54
C ILE A 127 -16.97 -22.25 -13.98
N LYS A 128 -16.59 -23.09 -13.00
CA LYS A 128 -17.49 -24.02 -12.32
C LYS A 128 -17.69 -23.63 -10.86
N PHE A 129 -18.95 -23.52 -10.43
CA PHE A 129 -19.31 -23.24 -9.04
C PHE A 129 -20.58 -23.99 -8.65
N ARG A 130 -20.50 -24.80 -7.58
CA ARG A 130 -21.63 -25.57 -7.01
C ARG A 130 -22.45 -26.36 -8.06
N GLY A 131 -21.76 -27.00 -9.01
CA GLY A 131 -22.39 -27.80 -10.06
C GLY A 131 -22.90 -27.00 -11.27
N VAL A 132 -22.81 -25.67 -11.25
CA VAL A 132 -23.08 -24.82 -12.41
C VAL A 132 -21.77 -24.53 -13.14
N SER A 133 -21.81 -24.52 -14.47
CA SER A 133 -20.68 -24.21 -15.35
C SER A 133 -21.08 -23.12 -16.33
N VAL A 134 -20.23 -22.11 -16.50
CA VAL A 134 -20.36 -21.12 -17.57
C VAL A 134 -19.08 -21.08 -18.37
N ASP A 135 -19.21 -20.99 -19.68
CA ASP A 135 -18.09 -20.81 -20.59
C ASP A 135 -18.05 -19.37 -21.07
N LEU A 136 -16.89 -18.75 -20.99
CA LEU A 136 -16.63 -17.45 -21.58
C LEU A 136 -15.98 -17.64 -22.95
N ASN A 137 -16.48 -16.92 -23.96
CA ASN A 137 -15.81 -16.84 -25.25
C ASN A 137 -14.49 -16.07 -25.14
N MET A 138 -13.73 -16.01 -26.24
CA MET A 138 -12.43 -15.34 -26.30
C MET A 138 -12.49 -13.88 -25.80
N ASN A 139 -13.44 -13.09 -26.28
CA ASN A 139 -13.58 -11.68 -25.90
C ASN A 139 -13.87 -11.51 -24.40
N GLU A 140 -14.88 -12.23 -23.91
CA GLU A 140 -15.28 -12.23 -22.50
C GLU A 140 -14.13 -12.68 -21.59
N SER A 141 -13.39 -13.71 -22.00
CA SER A 141 -12.23 -14.22 -21.28
C SER A 141 -11.15 -13.16 -21.15
N LEU A 142 -10.81 -12.47 -22.25
CA LEU A 142 -9.79 -11.42 -22.26
C LEU A 142 -10.20 -10.21 -21.41
N ILE A 143 -11.48 -9.82 -21.42
CA ILE A 143 -12.02 -8.76 -20.55
C ILE A 143 -11.85 -9.15 -19.08
N VAL A 144 -12.30 -10.35 -18.70
CA VAL A 144 -12.20 -10.86 -17.32
C VAL A 144 -10.75 -10.94 -16.85
N ILE A 145 -9.83 -11.41 -17.71
CA ILE A 145 -8.39 -11.42 -17.43
C ILE A 145 -7.86 -10.00 -17.19
N ASN A 146 -8.23 -9.05 -18.06
CA ASN A 146 -7.80 -7.66 -17.91
C ASN A 146 -8.31 -7.05 -16.59
N THR A 147 -9.58 -7.28 -16.23
CA THR A 147 -10.14 -6.82 -14.96
C THR A 147 -9.37 -7.35 -13.75
N LEU A 148 -9.01 -8.64 -13.74
CA LEU A 148 -8.18 -9.24 -12.69
C LEU A 148 -6.78 -8.59 -12.65
N ALA A 149 -6.16 -8.37 -13.80
CA ALA A 149 -4.86 -7.71 -13.90
C ALA A 149 -4.88 -6.27 -13.34
N VAL A 150 -5.92 -5.50 -13.69
CA VAL A 150 -6.12 -4.14 -13.18
C VAL A 150 -6.36 -4.15 -11.67
N LYS A 151 -7.18 -5.07 -11.14
CA LYS A 151 -7.38 -5.19 -9.70
C LYS A 151 -6.08 -5.53 -8.98
N ARG A 152 -5.29 -6.47 -9.50
CA ARG A 152 -3.98 -6.84 -8.95
C ARG A 152 -3.05 -5.62 -8.87
N SER A 153 -2.99 -4.82 -9.94
CA SER A 153 -2.22 -3.57 -9.98
C SER A 153 -2.72 -2.54 -8.96
N ALA A 154 -4.04 -2.38 -8.83
CA ALA A 154 -4.66 -1.49 -7.85
C ALA A 154 -4.34 -1.90 -6.40
N PHE A 155 -4.41 -3.20 -6.08
CA PHE A 155 -4.01 -3.72 -4.77
C PHE A 155 -2.53 -3.47 -4.47
N ARG A 156 -1.65 -3.68 -5.46
CA ARG A 156 -0.22 -3.39 -5.31
C ARG A 156 0.00 -1.94 -4.90
N GLY A 157 -0.49 -0.98 -5.69
CA GLY A 157 -0.31 0.44 -5.37
C GLY A 157 -0.93 0.84 -4.02
N GLY A 158 -2.12 0.31 -3.70
CA GLY A 158 -2.83 0.61 -2.46
C GLY A 158 -2.15 0.04 -1.21
N ASN A 159 -1.69 -1.21 -1.23
CA ASN A 159 -1.17 -1.90 -0.05
C ASN A 159 0.18 -1.34 0.42
N TYR A 160 1.09 -1.02 -0.50
CA TYR A 160 2.37 -0.40 -0.12
C TYR A 160 2.15 0.93 0.61
N SER A 161 1.24 1.76 0.13
CA SER A 161 0.89 3.04 0.76
C SER A 161 0.21 2.84 2.12
N LYS A 162 -0.81 1.97 2.20
CA LYS A 162 -1.55 1.70 3.43
C LYS A 162 -0.67 1.09 4.53
N ILE A 163 0.15 0.09 4.19
CA ILE A 163 1.05 -0.55 5.14
C ILE A 163 2.13 0.44 5.59
N GLY A 164 2.72 1.20 4.65
CA GLY A 164 3.68 2.26 4.97
C GLY A 164 3.12 3.18 6.05
N LYS A 165 1.94 3.77 5.81
CA LYS A 165 1.29 4.68 6.76
C LYS A 165 0.97 4.03 8.11
N ARG A 166 0.50 2.78 8.12
CA ARG A 166 0.15 2.06 9.36
C ARG A 166 1.37 1.63 10.18
N VAL A 167 2.56 1.59 9.60
CA VAL A 167 3.80 1.16 10.26
C VAL A 167 4.52 2.31 10.98
N GLU A 168 4.34 3.56 10.53
CA GLU A 168 5.08 4.73 11.03
C GLU A 168 5.03 4.83 12.57
N VAL A 169 3.83 4.86 13.13
CA VAL A 169 3.63 5.00 14.59
C VAL A 169 4.12 3.76 15.35
N PRO A 170 3.67 2.52 15.03
CA PRO A 170 4.14 1.33 15.74
C PRO A 170 5.65 1.14 15.69
N LEU A 171 6.31 1.49 14.58
CA LEU A 171 7.76 1.42 14.46
C LEU A 171 8.45 2.40 15.41
N MET A 172 8.05 3.67 15.40
CA MET A 172 8.63 4.69 16.27
C MET A 172 8.39 4.37 17.74
N THR A 173 7.18 3.91 18.09
CA THR A 173 6.87 3.48 19.46
C THR A 173 7.71 2.27 19.86
N ALA A 174 7.89 1.28 18.99
CA ALA A 174 8.73 0.11 19.28
C ALA A 174 10.20 0.52 19.51
N LEU A 175 10.73 1.42 18.69
CA LEU A 175 12.09 1.98 18.88
C LEU A 175 12.22 2.72 20.22
N CYS A 176 11.24 3.55 20.58
CA CYS A 176 11.24 4.27 21.86
C CYS A 176 11.19 3.29 23.05
N LYS A 177 10.29 2.31 23.01
CA LYS A 177 10.16 1.30 24.07
C LYS A 177 11.43 0.44 24.18
N LEU A 178 12.03 0.04 23.06
CA LEU A 178 13.24 -0.78 23.01
C LEU A 178 14.43 -0.11 23.75
N PHE A 179 14.55 1.21 23.63
CA PHE A 179 15.57 2.00 24.32
C PHE A 179 15.05 2.69 25.59
N GLN A 180 13.92 2.20 26.13
CA GLN A 180 13.33 2.66 27.39
C GLN A 180 13.16 4.19 27.47
N VAL A 181 12.82 4.83 26.35
CA VAL A 181 12.50 6.25 26.33
C VAL A 181 11.23 6.46 27.16
N PRO A 182 11.22 7.33 28.19
CA PRO A 182 10.03 7.54 28.98
C PRO A 182 8.89 8.10 28.12
N SER A 183 7.66 7.63 28.35
CA SER A 183 6.49 7.99 27.52
C SER A 183 6.22 9.48 27.42
N LYS A 184 6.63 10.28 28.41
CA LYS A 184 6.54 11.75 28.37
C LYS A 184 7.43 12.38 27.30
N HIS A 185 8.45 11.68 26.78
CA HIS A 185 9.40 12.16 25.77
C HIS A 185 9.01 11.81 24.33
N TYR A 186 7.83 11.27 24.10
CA TYR A 186 7.34 11.09 22.74
C TYR A 186 5.83 11.19 22.67
N THR A 187 5.32 11.73 21.56
CA THR A 187 3.88 11.93 21.39
C THR A 187 3.47 11.89 19.92
N LEU A 188 2.21 11.55 19.71
CA LEU A 188 1.51 11.69 18.44
C LEU A 188 0.72 12.99 18.52
N GLN A 189 1.09 14.03 17.78
CA GLN A 189 0.29 15.24 17.81
C GLN A 189 -0.96 15.06 16.92
N GLN A 190 -2.14 15.34 17.48
CA GLN A 190 -3.37 15.46 16.71
C GLN A 190 -3.34 16.73 15.83
N LYS A 191 -3.79 16.56 14.58
CA LYS A 191 -3.83 17.54 13.49
C LYS A 191 -4.21 18.98 13.92
N PRO A 192 -3.35 19.99 13.77
CA PRO A 192 -3.80 21.35 13.50
C PRO A 192 -4.30 21.44 12.05
N LYS A 193 -5.45 22.09 11.81
CA LYS A 193 -6.08 22.22 10.47
C LYS A 193 -5.22 22.92 9.40
N SER A 194 -4.10 23.56 9.79
CA SER A 194 -3.26 24.39 8.91
C SER A 194 -1.88 23.80 8.57
N ARG A 195 -1.45 22.70 9.22
CA ARG A 195 -0.17 22.03 8.92
C ARG A 195 -0.42 20.58 8.49
N ARG A 196 0.32 20.11 7.47
CA ARG A 196 0.24 18.72 7.00
C ARG A 196 0.74 17.77 8.10
N GLU A 197 0.17 16.56 8.11
CA GLU A 197 0.36 15.50 9.11
C GLU A 197 1.84 15.27 9.44
N VAL A 198 2.18 15.31 10.74
CA VAL A 198 3.49 14.93 11.29
C VAL A 198 3.29 13.67 12.12
N ASP A 199 4.06 12.63 11.80
CA ASP A 199 3.73 11.25 12.21
C ASP A 199 4.17 10.94 13.64
N PHE A 200 5.21 11.62 14.13
CA PHE A 200 5.76 11.37 15.46
C PHE A 200 6.63 12.54 15.94
N TYR A 201 6.57 12.86 17.24
CA TYR A 201 7.49 13.80 17.89
C TYR A 201 8.26 13.12 19.01
N LEU A 202 9.57 13.39 19.06
CA LEU A 202 10.39 13.19 20.25
C LEU A 202 10.54 14.52 20.98
N LEU A 203 10.51 14.49 22.31
CA LEU A 203 10.68 15.66 23.16
C LEU A 203 12.01 15.56 23.89
N GLY A 204 12.79 16.63 23.87
CA GLY A 204 14.07 16.72 24.58
C GLY A 204 13.91 16.59 26.10
N HIS A 205 15.02 16.61 26.82
CA HIS A 205 15.04 16.51 28.29
C HIS A 205 14.09 17.51 28.99
N ASP A 206 13.99 18.73 28.47
CA ASP A 206 13.14 19.82 28.98
C ASP A 206 11.64 19.70 28.62
N LEU A 207 11.26 18.77 27.75
CA LEU A 207 9.92 18.60 27.17
C LEU A 207 9.43 19.76 26.27
N GLU A 208 10.18 20.85 26.16
CA GLU A 208 9.84 22.01 25.34
C GLU A 208 10.37 21.84 23.91
N LYS A 209 11.60 21.35 23.78
CA LYS A 209 12.22 21.12 22.48
C LYS A 209 11.60 19.90 21.81
N LYS A 210 11.04 20.11 20.61
CA LYS A 210 10.37 19.07 19.82
C LYS A 210 11.20 18.72 18.60
N TYR A 211 11.45 17.44 18.43
CA TYR A 211 12.10 16.89 17.25
C TYR A 211 11.08 16.11 16.44
N ARG A 212 10.92 16.49 15.19
CA ARG A 212 10.02 15.87 14.24
C ARG A 212 10.63 14.60 13.67
N GLY A 213 9.95 13.49 13.88
CA GLY A 213 10.27 12.20 13.27
C GLY A 213 9.46 11.98 12.00
N GLU A 214 10.12 11.48 10.96
CA GLU A 214 9.49 10.98 9.74
C GLU A 214 9.96 9.56 9.43
N VAL A 215 9.01 8.70 9.06
CA VAL A 215 9.27 7.32 8.68
C VAL A 215 8.98 7.13 7.20
N LYS A 216 9.89 6.48 6.46
CA LYS A 216 9.69 6.13 5.06
C LYS A 216 10.13 4.70 4.78
N LEU A 217 9.21 3.88 4.28
CA LEU A 217 9.55 2.58 3.72
C LEU A 217 9.85 2.76 2.22
N MET A 218 11.13 2.73 1.88
CA MET A 218 11.68 3.10 0.58
C MET A 218 11.52 1.99 -0.46
N GLY A 219 11.52 2.35 -1.75
CA GLY A 219 11.61 1.42 -2.87
C GLY A 219 12.94 1.61 -3.60
N LYS A 220 13.43 0.57 -4.29
CA LYS A 220 14.70 0.62 -5.06
C LYS A 220 14.74 1.77 -6.09
N GLY A 221 13.57 2.21 -6.59
CA GLY A 221 13.44 3.25 -7.61
C GLY A 221 13.11 4.65 -7.10
N ASN A 222 13.26 4.94 -5.80
CA ASN A 222 12.96 6.28 -5.26
C ASN A 222 14.20 6.93 -4.61
N PRO A 223 15.23 7.30 -5.40
CA PRO A 223 16.41 8.02 -4.90
C PRO A 223 16.09 9.46 -4.44
N GLU A 224 14.93 10.01 -4.83
CA GLU A 224 14.50 11.40 -4.57
C GLU A 224 13.92 11.63 -3.15
N SER A 225 14.10 10.70 -2.22
CA SER A 225 13.63 10.87 -0.83
C SER A 225 14.24 12.05 -0.10
N ALA A 226 15.42 12.53 -0.51
CA ALA A 226 16.02 13.73 0.06
C ALA A 226 15.13 14.96 -0.18
N ASP A 227 14.55 15.12 -1.36
CA ASP A 227 13.61 16.23 -1.66
C ASP A 227 12.35 16.16 -0.81
N ALA A 228 11.90 14.94 -0.47
CA ALA A 228 10.77 14.75 0.42
C ALA A 228 11.07 15.15 1.87
N VAL A 229 12.30 14.95 2.35
CA VAL A 229 12.75 15.40 3.69
C VAL A 229 12.96 16.91 3.71
N ILE A 230 13.60 17.48 2.68
CA ILE A 230 13.83 18.92 2.50
C ILE A 230 12.49 19.68 2.48
N ALA A 231 11.47 19.15 1.81
CA ALA A 231 10.14 19.77 1.77
C ALA A 231 9.33 19.64 3.08
N ARG A 232 9.83 18.85 4.04
CA ARG A 232 9.09 18.48 5.26
C ARG A 232 9.72 18.97 6.54
N ASP A 233 10.94 19.51 6.56
CA ASP A 233 11.55 20.10 7.77
C ASP A 233 11.53 19.12 8.96
N SER A 234 12.04 17.90 8.73
CA SER A 234 12.08 16.81 9.71
C SER A 234 13.46 16.78 10.38
N ASP A 235 13.50 16.67 11.72
CA ASP A 235 14.76 16.57 12.48
C ASP A 235 15.35 15.15 12.46
N ILE A 236 14.48 14.14 12.37
CA ILE A 236 14.84 12.72 12.43
C ILE A 236 14.16 11.98 11.28
N PHE A 237 14.94 11.24 10.49
CA PHE A 237 14.48 10.45 9.37
C PHE A 237 14.78 8.97 9.53
N VAL A 238 13.74 8.14 9.62
CA VAL A 238 13.87 6.68 9.77
C VAL A 238 13.41 5.99 8.50
N ALA A 239 14.29 5.19 7.90
CA ALA A 239 13.98 4.46 6.67
C ALA A 239 14.38 2.99 6.74
N ASP A 240 13.73 2.14 5.92
CA ASP A 240 14.19 0.75 5.76
C ASP A 240 15.58 0.73 5.10
N LYS A 241 15.78 1.47 4.02
CA LYS A 241 17.05 1.55 3.28
C LYS A 241 17.37 2.99 2.88
N LEU A 242 18.64 3.38 2.98
CA LEU A 242 19.14 4.68 2.52
C LEU A 242 20.31 4.48 1.54
N SER A 243 20.32 5.22 0.44
CA SER A 243 21.52 5.30 -0.41
C SER A 243 22.60 6.14 0.26
N ASP A 244 23.86 5.98 -0.16
CA ASP A 244 24.96 6.77 0.41
C ASP A 244 24.78 8.26 0.14
N LEU A 245 24.30 8.62 -1.06
CA LEU A 245 23.90 10.00 -1.39
C LEU A 245 22.83 10.54 -0.44
N ASN A 246 21.81 9.74 -0.08
CA ASN A 246 20.80 10.21 0.88
C ASN A 246 21.41 10.45 2.27
N LYS A 247 22.35 9.61 2.70
CA LYS A 247 23.03 9.77 4.00
C LYS A 247 23.86 11.05 4.02
N GLU A 248 24.61 11.32 2.96
CA GLU A 248 25.37 12.56 2.79
C GLU A 248 24.45 13.77 2.82
N GLN A 249 23.41 13.80 1.99
CA GLN A 249 22.43 14.90 1.94
C GLN A 249 21.74 15.15 3.29
N LEU A 250 21.29 14.10 3.98
CA LEU A 250 20.66 14.25 5.31
C LEU A 250 21.65 14.81 6.33
N THR A 251 22.92 14.37 6.27
CA THR A 251 23.98 14.85 7.15
C THR A 251 24.31 16.32 6.88
N ASP A 252 24.43 16.73 5.62
CA ASP A 252 24.67 18.12 5.22
C ASP A 252 23.53 19.06 5.62
N LEU A 253 22.30 18.54 5.66
CA LEU A 253 21.11 19.25 6.13
C LEU A 253 20.98 19.27 7.66
N GLY A 254 21.86 18.59 8.40
CA GLY A 254 21.77 18.45 9.85
C GLY A 254 20.61 17.57 10.33
N VAL A 255 20.06 16.74 9.45
CA VAL A 255 18.97 15.80 9.77
C VAL A 255 19.55 14.48 10.28
N GLU A 256 19.14 14.08 11.47
CA GLU A 256 19.53 12.78 12.03
C GLU A 256 18.80 11.66 11.29
N TRP A 257 19.48 10.55 11.00
CA TRP A 257 18.91 9.50 10.16
C TRP A 257 19.14 8.09 10.67
N VAL A 258 18.23 7.17 10.38
CA VAL A 258 18.35 5.73 10.70
C VAL A 258 18.09 4.91 9.45
N GLU A 259 19.04 4.06 9.08
CA GLU A 259 18.85 3.00 8.08
C GLU A 259 18.63 1.67 8.81
N LEU A 260 17.40 1.18 8.84
CA LEU A 260 17.04 0.00 9.62
C LEU A 260 17.61 -1.31 9.04
N ARG A 261 17.76 -1.40 7.72
CA ARG A 261 18.32 -2.58 7.02
C ARG A 261 19.84 -2.69 7.13
N ALA A 262 20.52 -1.71 7.73
CA ALA A 262 21.92 -1.87 8.10
C ALA A 262 22.06 -2.92 9.22
N VAL A 263 23.26 -3.51 9.34
CA VAL A 263 23.55 -4.44 10.45
C VAL A 263 23.36 -3.70 11.77
N ASN A 264 22.44 -4.18 12.61
CA ASN A 264 22.00 -3.52 13.84
C ASN A 264 21.56 -2.06 13.62
N GLY A 265 20.97 -1.74 12.48
CA GLY A 265 20.61 -0.38 12.08
C GLY A 265 19.75 0.37 13.10
N TYR A 266 18.86 -0.35 13.79
CA TYR A 266 18.03 0.20 14.88
C TYR A 266 18.86 0.84 16.01
N ARG A 267 20.10 0.41 16.26
CA ARG A 267 20.99 0.99 17.29
C ARG A 267 21.39 2.42 16.99
N ARG A 268 21.39 2.84 15.72
CA ARG A 268 21.64 4.24 15.38
C ARG A 268 20.59 5.18 15.99
N PHE A 269 19.37 4.70 16.20
CA PHE A 269 18.33 5.46 16.89
C PHE A 269 18.75 5.81 18.32
N PHE A 270 19.39 4.89 19.05
CA PHE A 270 19.93 5.16 20.38
C PHE A 270 21.00 6.26 20.37
N THR A 271 21.92 6.22 19.41
CA THR A 271 22.93 7.29 19.24
C THR A 271 22.28 8.65 18.99
N ILE A 272 21.18 8.70 18.23
CA ILE A 272 20.42 9.92 17.99
C ILE A 272 19.77 10.41 19.28
N LEU A 273 19.11 9.52 20.04
CA LEU A 273 18.51 9.88 21.33
C LEU A 273 19.55 10.51 22.28
N GLN A 274 20.75 9.96 22.34
CA GLN A 274 21.86 10.52 23.14
C GLN A 274 22.29 11.90 22.65
N ARG A 275 22.45 12.10 21.34
CA ARG A 275 22.84 13.40 20.76
C ARG A 275 21.80 14.49 20.99
N LEU A 276 20.52 14.12 20.95
CA LEU A 276 19.41 15.04 21.14
C LEU A 276 19.07 15.29 22.62
N ASP A 277 19.85 14.71 23.54
CA ASP A 277 19.66 14.76 24.99
C ASP A 277 18.25 14.29 25.40
N ILE A 278 17.84 13.13 24.85
CA ILE A 278 16.57 12.48 25.19
C ILE A 278 16.87 11.32 26.15
N PRO A 279 16.22 11.26 27.34
CA PRO A 279 16.40 10.15 28.28
C PRO A 279 16.13 8.78 27.64
N CYS A 280 17.12 7.89 27.70
CA CYS A 280 17.07 6.56 27.12
C CYS A 280 18.08 5.63 27.81
N HIS A 281 17.92 4.33 27.62
CA HIS A 281 18.86 3.30 28.08
C HIS A 281 19.26 2.42 26.90
N ASP A 282 20.53 1.99 26.88
CA ASP A 282 20.99 1.07 25.85
C ASP A 282 20.28 -0.29 26.00
N PHE A 283 20.00 -0.91 24.86
CA PHE A 283 19.39 -2.22 24.78
C PHE A 283 20.46 -3.32 24.70
N THR A 284 20.49 -4.19 25.70
CA THR A 284 21.43 -5.33 25.79
C THR A 284 20.73 -6.69 25.85
N GLY A 285 19.40 -6.71 25.76
CA GLY A 285 18.58 -7.92 25.88
C GLY A 285 18.43 -8.73 24.58
N MET A 286 17.56 -9.75 24.63
CA MET A 286 17.18 -10.53 23.47
C MET A 286 16.09 -9.83 22.66
N LEU A 287 16.42 -9.40 21.45
CA LEU A 287 15.56 -8.56 20.62
C LEU A 287 14.16 -9.15 20.37
N ASN A 288 14.06 -10.46 20.11
CA ASN A 288 12.76 -11.09 19.85
C ASN A 288 11.82 -11.06 21.05
N THR A 289 12.34 -11.42 22.22
CA THR A 289 11.59 -11.42 23.49
C THR A 289 11.09 -10.02 23.82
N GLU A 290 11.95 -9.01 23.68
CA GLU A 290 11.58 -7.63 23.95
C GLU A 290 10.48 -7.15 22.98
N LEU A 291 10.61 -7.45 21.69
CA LEU A 291 9.58 -7.10 20.71
C LEU A 291 8.24 -7.79 21.00
N ASP A 292 8.24 -9.04 21.50
CA ASP A 292 7.01 -9.72 21.93
C ASP A 292 6.33 -8.95 23.07
N THR A 293 7.08 -8.60 24.13
CA THR A 293 6.58 -7.80 25.25
C THR A 293 6.07 -6.41 24.82
N ILE A 294 6.78 -5.76 23.90
CA ILE A 294 6.38 -4.46 23.33
C ILE A 294 5.04 -4.56 22.61
N PHE A 295 4.81 -5.63 21.84
CA PHE A 295 3.59 -5.81 21.05
C PHE A 295 2.40 -6.36 21.85
N GLU A 296 2.63 -7.04 22.97
CA GLU A 296 1.57 -7.44 23.91
C GLU A 296 1.06 -6.27 24.77
N SER A 297 1.92 -5.28 25.01
CA SER A 297 1.61 -4.08 25.83
C SER A 297 1.06 -2.89 25.01
N SER A 298 0.61 -3.13 23.78
CA SER A 298 0.33 -2.11 22.76
C SER A 298 -1.07 -2.24 22.14
#